data_AF-A0A8T5USM8-F1
#
_entry.id   AF-A0A8T5USM8-F1
#
_cell.length_a   1.000
_cell.length_b   1.000
_cell.length_c   1.000
_cell.angle_alpha   90.00
_cell.angle_beta   90.00
_cell.angle_gamma   90.00
#
_symmetry.space_group_name_H-M   'P 1'
#
loop_
_entity.id
_entity.type
_entity.pdbx_description
1 polymer ?
#
loop_
_entity_poly.entity_id
_entity_poly.type
_entity_poly.pdbx_seq_one_letter_code
_entity_poly.pdbx_strand_id
1 'polypeptide(L)'
;IYYLLKGIGYLIYYILKAIYYIIRGVIIGIVRVIQGIYHAFSEKEEPKEKNAAQEEQETTQPIEAQKEQVSPVQEIIEQPQPKTISYCPECGVEFTEIMSNQLNKEGYAYCTFCGEKFESPAITAAES
;
A
#
# COMPACT_ATOMS: atom_id res chain seq x y z
N ILE A 1 -44.90 12.49 -17.89
CA ILE A 1 -44.80 11.05 -17.51
C ILE A 1 -43.42 10.49 -17.85
N TYR A 2 -42.97 10.53 -19.11
CA TYR A 2 -41.64 10.01 -19.51
C TYR A 2 -40.45 10.54 -18.68
N TYR A 3 -40.35 11.85 -18.50
CA TYR A 3 -39.29 12.47 -17.68
C TYR A 3 -39.34 12.07 -16.20
N LEU A 4 -40.54 11.78 -15.70
CA LEU A 4 -40.79 11.35 -14.32
C LEU A 4 -40.29 9.91 -14.10
N LEU A 5 -40.58 9.00 -15.05
CA LEU A 5 -40.03 7.64 -15.02
C LEU A 5 -38.51 7.64 -15.15
N LYS A 6 -37.95 8.49 -16.02
CA LYS A 6 -36.50 8.62 -16.18
C LYS A 6 -35.85 9.09 -14.87
N GLY A 7 -36.43 10.08 -14.20
CA GLY A 7 -35.96 10.56 -12.89
C GLY A 7 -35.98 9.48 -11.80
N ILE A 8 -37.08 8.72 -11.71
CA ILE A 8 -37.21 7.62 -10.74
C ILE A 8 -36.16 6.53 -11.02
N GLY A 9 -35.91 6.19 -12.29
CA GLY A 9 -34.89 5.22 -12.67
C GLY A 9 -33.48 5.63 -12.20
N TYR A 10 -33.11 6.90 -12.41
CA TYR A 10 -31.84 7.42 -11.88
C TYR A 10 -31.79 7.37 -10.36
N LEU A 11 -32.88 7.73 -9.68
CA LEU A 11 -32.94 7.74 -8.23
C LEU A 11 -32.71 6.34 -7.64
N ILE A 12 -33.37 5.33 -8.21
CA ILE A 12 -33.18 3.92 -7.84
C ILE A 12 -31.73 3.48 -8.11
N TYR A 13 -31.18 3.82 -9.28
CA TYR A 13 -29.79 3.49 -9.62
C TYR A 13 -28.79 4.04 -8.60
N TYR A 14 -28.94 5.29 -8.18
CA TYR A 14 -28.04 5.90 -7.18
C TYR A 14 -28.22 5.28 -5.79
N ILE A 15 -29.44 4.92 -5.39
CA ILE A 15 -29.68 4.22 -4.12
C ILE A 15 -28.97 2.85 -4.13
N LEU A 16 -29.14 2.07 -5.19
CA LEU A 16 -28.48 0.76 -5.32
C LEU A 16 -26.96 0.91 -5.34
N LYS A 17 -26.43 1.90 -6.07
CA LYS A 17 -25.00 2.20 -6.08
C LYS A 17 -24.50 2.56 -4.68
N ALA A 18 -25.20 3.41 -3.94
CA ALA A 18 -24.83 3.77 -2.57
C ALA A 18 -24.80 2.55 -1.64
N ILE A 19 -25.84 1.71 -1.70
CA ILE A 19 -25.91 0.47 -0.91
C ILE A 19 -24.72 -0.44 -1.24
N TYR A 20 -24.39 -0.61 -2.52
CA TYR A 20 -23.25 -1.42 -2.96
C TYR A 20 -21.93 -0.95 -2.33
N TYR A 21 -21.65 0.37 -2.34
CA TYR A 21 -20.43 0.90 -1.73
C TYR A 21 -20.41 0.76 -0.20
N ILE A 22 -21.55 0.93 0.47
CA ILE A 22 -21.67 0.74 1.91
C ILE A 22 -21.35 -0.71 2.27
N ILE A 23 -21.95 -1.68 1.57
CA ILE A 23 -21.69 -3.11 1.80
C ILE A 23 -20.22 -3.45 1.53
N ARG A 24 -19.64 -2.97 0.42
CA ARG A 24 -18.21 -3.17 0.10
C ARG A 24 -17.31 -2.63 1.23
N GLY A 25 -17.60 -1.43 1.74
CA GLY A 25 -16.85 -0.83 2.85
C GLY A 25 -16.98 -1.62 4.16
N VAL A 26 -18.18 -2.09 4.49
CA VAL A 26 -18.42 -2.90 5.70
C VAL A 26 -17.66 -4.22 5.65
N ILE A 27 -17.69 -4.93 4.52
CA ILE A 27 -16.96 -6.20 4.35
C ILE A 27 -15.45 -5.99 4.55
N ILE A 28 -14.88 -4.98 3.90
CA ILE A 28 -13.45 -4.66 4.03
C ILE A 28 -13.11 -4.29 5.48
N GLY A 29 -13.95 -3.49 6.14
CA GLY A 29 -13.78 -3.11 7.54
C GLY A 29 -13.77 -4.31 8.48
N ILE A 30 -14.72 -5.23 8.32
CA ILE A 30 -14.81 -6.45 9.13
C ILE A 30 -13.60 -7.35 8.90
N VAL A 31 -13.20 -7.59 7.65
CA VAL A 31 -12.03 -8.42 7.33
C VAL A 31 -10.77 -7.87 7.99
N ARG A 32 -10.57 -6.55 7.98
CA ARG A 32 -9.41 -5.90 8.63
C ARG A 32 -9.41 -6.09 10.15
N VAL A 33 -10.57 -5.96 10.78
CA VAL A 33 -10.72 -6.19 12.23
C VAL A 33 -10.42 -7.65 12.58
N ILE A 34 -10.92 -8.60 11.79
CA ILE A 34 -10.65 -10.03 12.00
C ILE A 34 -9.16 -10.33 11.83
N GLN A 35 -8.49 -9.81 10.81
CA GLN A 35 -7.04 -10.00 10.62
C GLN A 35 -6.23 -9.43 11.79
N GLY A 36 -6.55 -8.22 12.24
CA GLY A 36 -5.88 -7.62 13.40
C GLY A 36 -6.05 -8.44 14.67
N ILE A 37 -7.26 -8.95 14.89
CA ILE A 37 -7.57 -9.84 16.02
C ILE A 37 -6.82 -11.18 15.88
N TYR A 38 -6.83 -11.79 14.69
CA TYR A 38 -6.16 -13.07 14.43
C TYR A 38 -4.65 -12.97 14.69
N HIS A 39 -4.00 -11.91 14.22
CA HIS A 39 -2.58 -11.67 14.49
C HIS A 39 -2.28 -11.46 15.98
N ALA A 40 -3.14 -10.73 16.71
CA ALA A 40 -2.97 -10.52 18.15
C ALA A 40 -3.17 -11.80 18.99
N PHE A 41 -3.96 -12.76 18.50
CA PHE A 41 -4.17 -14.04 19.19
C PHE A 41 -3.19 -15.14 18.78
N SER A 42 -2.59 -15.07 17.58
CA SER A 42 -1.57 -16.02 17.12
C SER A 42 -0.19 -15.83 17.75
N GLU A 43 -0.01 -14.85 18.63
CA GLU A 43 1.27 -14.57 19.30
C GLU A 43 1.59 -15.52 20.48
N LYS A 44 0.89 -16.66 20.62
CA LYS A 44 1.07 -17.62 21.74
C LYS A 44 1.58 -19.01 21.38
N GLU A 45 2.09 -19.22 20.17
CA GLU A 45 2.98 -20.36 19.87
C GLU A 45 4.30 -19.83 19.27
N GLU A 46 5.29 -19.56 20.14
CA GLU A 46 6.67 -19.22 19.77
C GLU A 46 7.49 -20.49 19.34
N PRO A 47 8.84 -20.45 19.16
CA PRO A 47 9.63 -19.97 18.02
C PRO A 47 10.75 -20.99 17.59
N LYS A 48 11.69 -20.56 16.71
CA LYS A 48 12.90 -21.24 16.14
C LYS A 48 12.66 -21.98 14.80
N GLU A 49 13.56 -22.01 13.82
CA GLU A 49 14.96 -21.62 13.73
C GLU A 49 15.31 -21.34 12.25
N LYS A 50 16.37 -20.57 12.07
CA LYS A 50 17.01 -20.17 10.81
C LYS A 50 17.64 -21.37 10.08
N ASN A 51 17.86 -21.26 8.77
CA ASN A 51 19.15 -21.50 8.08
C ASN A 51 18.98 -21.10 6.59
N ALA A 52 19.59 -20.01 6.11
CA ALA A 52 21.03 -19.83 5.85
C ALA A 52 21.51 -20.56 4.59
N ALA A 53 21.72 -19.78 3.53
CA ALA A 53 22.95 -19.87 2.77
C ALA A 53 23.78 -18.62 3.12
N GLN A 54 24.85 -18.86 3.89
CA GLN A 54 26.05 -18.00 4.02
C GLN A 54 26.75 -17.96 2.63
N GLU A 55 27.63 -17.04 2.26
CA GLU A 55 28.81 -16.44 2.91
C GLU A 55 28.98 -15.00 2.34
N GLU A 56 29.57 -13.99 3.00
CA GLU A 56 30.87 -13.93 3.66
C GLU A 56 30.88 -12.97 4.87
N GLN A 57 31.58 -13.39 5.92
CA GLN A 57 31.93 -12.68 7.14
C GLN A 57 33.03 -11.63 6.86
N GLU A 58 33.15 -10.55 7.62
CA GLU A 58 34.07 -10.37 8.76
C GLU A 58 34.13 -8.84 8.98
N THR A 59 34.35 -8.21 10.14
CA THR A 59 34.71 -8.62 11.49
C THR A 59 34.73 -7.32 12.34
N THR A 60 34.32 -7.42 13.61
CA THR A 60 34.68 -6.53 14.74
C THR A 60 34.06 -5.13 14.85
N GLN A 61 33.16 -4.99 15.84
CA GLN A 61 33.04 -3.76 16.65
C GLN A 61 34.10 -3.78 17.76
N PRO A 62 34.58 -2.61 18.20
CA PRO A 62 34.34 -2.27 19.60
C PRO A 62 33.83 -0.84 19.80
N ILE A 63 33.10 -0.72 20.90
CA ILE A 63 32.40 0.43 21.49
C ILE A 63 33.38 1.55 21.87
N GLU A 64 33.06 2.81 21.56
CA GLU A 64 33.49 3.94 22.41
C GLU A 64 32.50 5.13 22.33
N ALA A 65 32.29 5.72 23.51
CA ALA A 65 31.34 6.78 23.80
C ALA A 65 31.94 8.18 23.55
N GLN A 66 31.06 9.18 23.52
CA GLN A 66 31.27 10.62 23.75
C GLN A 66 31.44 11.58 22.54
N LYS A 67 30.39 12.40 22.38
CA LYS A 67 30.38 13.87 22.54
C LYS A 67 30.62 14.77 21.30
N GLU A 68 29.54 15.48 20.96
CA GLU A 68 29.41 16.85 20.42
C GLU A 68 29.98 17.28 19.06
N GLN A 69 29.10 18.01 18.37
CA GLN A 69 29.29 19.27 17.63
C GLN A 69 29.41 19.26 16.09
N VAL A 70 28.29 19.73 15.50
CA VAL A 70 28.18 20.87 14.54
C VAL A 70 28.57 20.65 13.06
N SER A 71 27.52 20.55 12.24
CA SER A 71 27.25 21.11 10.88
C SER A 71 28.36 21.84 10.09
N PRO A 72 28.29 21.90 8.72
CA PRO A 72 27.06 22.00 7.94
C PRO A 72 26.91 21.07 6.72
N VAL A 73 25.64 20.69 6.56
CA VAL A 73 24.93 20.17 5.39
C VAL A 73 25.48 20.69 4.06
N GLN A 74 26.02 19.79 3.24
CA GLN A 74 26.15 19.99 1.81
C GLN A 74 24.81 19.67 1.15
N GLU A 75 24.23 20.72 0.58
CA GLU A 75 23.06 20.75 -0.26
C GLU A 75 23.30 19.91 -1.52
N ILE A 76 23.03 18.61 -1.45
CA ILE A 76 22.83 17.78 -2.63
C ILE A 76 21.36 17.91 -2.95
N ILE A 77 21.08 18.63 -4.02
CA ILE A 77 19.75 18.76 -4.64
C ILE A 77 19.33 17.35 -5.09
N GLU A 78 18.71 16.59 -4.19
CA GLU A 78 18.00 15.38 -4.56
C GLU A 78 16.82 15.81 -5.42
N GLN A 79 16.85 15.37 -6.69
CA GLN A 79 15.69 15.34 -7.56
C GLN A 79 14.45 14.93 -6.76
N PRO A 80 13.31 15.64 -6.88
CA PRO A 80 12.09 15.23 -6.23
C PRO A 80 11.66 13.88 -6.83
N GLN A 81 12.00 12.79 -6.13
CA GLN A 81 11.45 11.46 -6.39
C GLN A 81 9.94 11.63 -6.54
N PRO A 82 9.33 11.23 -7.68
CA PRO A 82 7.92 11.45 -7.91
C PRO A 82 7.16 10.71 -6.81
N LYS A 83 6.42 11.48 -6.01
CA LYS A 83 5.63 11.06 -4.86
C LYS A 83 5.21 9.60 -5.00
N THR A 84 5.90 8.75 -4.24
CA THR A 84 5.59 7.35 -4.05
C THR A 84 4.12 7.29 -3.64
N ILE A 85 3.26 6.87 -4.56
CA ILE A 85 1.86 6.57 -4.24
C ILE A 85 1.94 5.31 -3.38
N SER A 86 2.03 5.50 -2.08
CA SER A 86 2.18 4.42 -1.11
C SER A 86 0.85 3.79 -0.76
N TYR A 87 -0.28 4.31 -1.25
CA TYR A 87 -1.62 3.84 -0.88
C TYR A 87 -2.51 3.58 -2.09
N CYS A 88 -3.35 2.55 -1.99
CA CYS A 88 -4.40 2.30 -2.97
C CYS A 88 -5.48 3.40 -2.91
N PRO A 89 -5.83 4.04 -4.04
CA PRO A 89 -6.85 5.08 -4.06
C PRO A 89 -8.25 4.56 -3.72
N GLU A 90 -8.52 3.27 -3.97
CA GLU A 90 -9.85 2.68 -3.73
C GLU A 90 -10.04 2.21 -2.29
N CYS A 91 -9.01 1.61 -1.69
CA CYS A 91 -9.14 1.00 -0.35
C CYS A 91 -8.27 1.64 0.73
N GLY A 92 -7.42 2.61 0.37
CA GLY A 92 -6.53 3.32 1.30
C GLY A 92 -5.47 2.43 1.95
N VAL A 93 -5.30 1.19 1.50
CA VAL A 93 -4.30 0.26 2.03
C VAL A 93 -2.93 0.60 1.43
N GLU A 94 -1.90 0.52 2.28
CA GLU A 94 -0.52 0.73 1.85
C GLU A 94 -0.10 -0.33 0.83
N PHE A 95 0.63 0.09 -0.20
CA PHE A 95 1.16 -0.81 -1.21
C PHE A 95 2.22 -1.71 -0.59
N THR A 96 2.04 -3.01 -0.76
CA THR A 96 3.06 -3.99 -0.39
C THR A 96 4.27 -3.84 -1.31
N GLU A 97 5.45 -4.30 -0.88
CA GLU A 97 6.66 -4.28 -1.71
C GLU A 97 6.43 -4.96 -3.06
N ILE A 98 5.62 -6.02 -3.09
CA ILE A 98 5.26 -6.75 -4.31
C ILE A 98 4.49 -5.85 -5.27
N MET A 99 3.47 -5.14 -4.77
CA MET A 99 2.67 -4.21 -5.58
C MET A 99 3.51 -3.04 -6.10
N SER A 100 4.37 -2.46 -5.26
CA SER A 100 5.26 -1.36 -5.65
C SER A 100 6.28 -1.81 -6.69
N ASN A 101 6.84 -3.01 -6.54
CA ASN A 101 7.80 -3.57 -7.50
C ASN A 101 7.13 -3.90 -8.83
N GLN A 102 5.92 -4.46 -8.81
CA GLN A 102 5.14 -4.74 -10.02
C GLN A 102 4.75 -3.44 -10.73
N LEU A 103 4.33 -2.42 -9.99
CA LEU A 103 4.01 -1.11 -10.54
C LEU A 103 5.20 -0.45 -11.22
N ASN A 104 6.40 -0.58 -10.64
CA ASN A 104 7.63 -0.05 -11.21
C ASN A 104 8.12 -0.84 -12.44
N LYS A 105 7.83 -2.14 -12.52
CA LYS A 105 8.25 -3.02 -13.63
C LYS A 105 7.30 -3.01 -14.81
N GLU A 106 6.01 -3.17 -14.53
CA GLU A 106 4.98 -3.40 -15.55
C GLU A 106 4.16 -2.14 -15.83
N GLY A 107 4.32 -1.09 -15.01
CA GLY A 107 3.54 0.14 -15.12
C GLY A 107 2.11 0.00 -14.59
N TYR A 108 1.73 -1.19 -14.11
CA TYR A 108 0.46 -1.41 -13.43
C TYR A 108 0.63 -2.43 -12.29
N ALA A 109 -0.27 -2.37 -11.31
CA ALA A 109 -0.35 -3.33 -10.22
C ALA A 109 -1.80 -3.53 -9.79
N TYR A 110 -2.15 -4.73 -9.33
CA TYR A 110 -3.45 -4.99 -8.71
C TYR A 110 -3.33 -4.86 -7.21
N CYS A 111 -4.32 -4.23 -6.58
CA CYS A 111 -4.40 -4.23 -5.13
C CYS A 111 -4.74 -5.63 -4.61
N THR A 112 -3.84 -6.20 -3.80
CA THR A 112 -4.06 -7.51 -3.15
C THR A 112 -5.25 -7.50 -2.19
N PHE A 113 -5.71 -6.32 -1.76
CA PHE A 113 -6.80 -6.17 -0.80
C PHE A 113 -8.16 -5.87 -1.44
N CYS A 114 -8.22 -5.03 -2.50
CA CYS A 114 -9.48 -4.67 -3.15
C CYS A 114 -9.63 -5.19 -4.59
N GLY A 115 -8.58 -5.77 -5.16
CA GLY A 115 -8.55 -6.31 -6.52
C GLY A 115 -8.49 -5.25 -7.63
N GLU A 116 -8.43 -3.95 -7.28
CA GLU A 116 -8.45 -2.89 -8.29
C GLU A 116 -7.11 -2.78 -9.02
N LYS A 117 -7.16 -2.58 -10.34
CA LYS A 117 -5.98 -2.30 -11.15
C LYS A 117 -5.59 -0.83 -11.00
N PHE A 118 -4.32 -0.58 -10.72
CA PHE A 118 -3.71 0.73 -10.70
C PHE A 118 -2.65 0.83 -11.79
N GLU A 119 -2.59 1.95 -12.51
CA GLU A 119 -1.60 2.20 -13.57
C GLU A 119 -0.75 3.41 -13.16
N SER A 120 0.58 3.28 -13.24
CA SER A 120 1.47 4.39 -12.91
C SER A 120 1.57 5.37 -14.07
N PRO A 121 1.46 6.69 -13.82
CA PRO A 121 1.67 7.71 -14.85
C PRO A 121 3.15 7.82 -15.27
N ALA A 122 4.07 7.17 -14.55
CA ALA A 122 5.50 7.27 -14.81
C ALA A 122 5.95 6.54 -16.08
N ILE A 123 5.19 5.55 -16.56
CA ILE A 123 5.56 4.76 -17.75
C ILE A 123 4.77 5.20 -19.00
N THR A 124 3.59 5.80 -18.84
CA THR A 124 2.78 6.30 -19.96
C THR A 124 3.29 7.62 -20.56
N ALA A 125 4.30 8.25 -19.96
CA ALA A 125 4.92 9.48 -20.49
C ALA A 125 6.18 9.25 -21.34
N ALA A 126 6.61 7.99 -21.55
CA ALA A 126 7.81 7.66 -22.34
C ALA A 126 7.51 7.33 -23.82
N GLU A 127 6.25 7.33 -24.24
CA GLU A 127 5.83 6.97 -25.61
C GLU A 127 4.96 8.05 -26.29
N SER A 128 5.06 9.32 -25.88
CA SER A 128 4.38 10.45 -26.53
C SER A 128 5.34 11.45 -27.16
#